data_AF-A0A920JCY2-F1
#
_entry.id   AF-A0A920JCY2-F1
#
_cell.length_a   1.000
_cell.length_b   1.000
_cell.length_c   1.000
_cell.angle_alpha   90.00
_cell.angle_beta   90.00
_cell.angle_gamma   90.00
#
_symmetry.space_group_name_H-M   'P 1'
#
loop_
_entity.id
_entity.type
_entity.pdbx_description
1 polymer ?
#
loop_
_entity_poly.entity_id
_entity_poly.type
_entity_poly.pdbx_seq_one_letter_code
_entity_poly.pdbx_strand_id
1 'polypeptide(L)'
;MMKLDDFLQLADEELGSIEDYPDHWQSGEVRFPLKYEFLLGSDSDGVTLQARDENLSFLHPYALEWLVPGQWEDRIFHLLKSLPKTTRRHFVPLGEVQKV
;
A
#
# COMPACT_ATOMS: atom_id res chain seq x y z
N MET A 1 10.95 -9.52 -28.37
CA MET A 1 9.67 -8.94 -27.90
C MET A 1 9.47 -9.48 -26.50
N MET A 2 9.40 -8.60 -25.51
CA MET A 2 9.17 -8.98 -24.11
C MET A 2 7.81 -9.68 -24.00
N LYS A 3 7.75 -10.83 -23.32
CA LYS A 3 6.49 -11.56 -23.13
C LYS A 3 5.70 -10.94 -21.98
N LEU A 4 4.39 -11.16 -22.00
CA LEU A 4 3.49 -10.70 -20.93
C LEU A 4 3.92 -11.27 -19.56
N ASP A 5 4.39 -12.51 -19.53
CA ASP A 5 4.89 -13.14 -18.30
C ASP A 5 6.15 -12.42 -17.77
N ASP A 6 7.06 -12.02 -18.66
CA ASP A 6 8.25 -11.25 -18.28
C ASP A 6 7.85 -9.90 -17.66
N PHE A 7 6.76 -9.29 -18.13
CA PHE A 7 6.25 -8.02 -17.61
C PHE A 7 5.60 -8.16 -16.24
N LEU A 8 4.78 -9.19 -16.04
CA LEU A 8 4.17 -9.46 -14.74
C LEU A 8 5.22 -9.82 -13.69
N GLN A 9 6.26 -10.57 -14.08
CA GLN A 9 7.34 -10.95 -13.18
C GLN A 9 8.19 -9.74 -12.75
N LEU A 10 8.47 -8.81 -13.66
CA LEU A 10 9.11 -7.54 -13.32
C LEU A 10 8.20 -6.64 -12.47
N ALA A 11 6.88 -6.65 -12.71
CA ALA A 11 5.94 -5.92 -11.88
C ALA A 11 5.89 -6.47 -10.45
N ASP A 12 5.92 -7.80 -10.25
CA ASP A 12 5.97 -8.41 -8.91
C ASP A 12 7.27 -8.05 -8.17
N GLU A 13 8.42 -8.01 -8.86
CA GLU A 13 9.71 -7.60 -8.29
C GLU A 13 9.79 -6.11 -7.92
N GLU A 14 8.99 -5.27 -8.58
CA GLU A 14 8.96 -3.81 -8.38
C GLU A 14 7.85 -3.34 -7.44
N LEU A 15 6.67 -3.98 -7.47
CA LEU A 15 5.47 -3.54 -6.77
C LEU A 15 5.07 -4.45 -5.59
N GLY A 16 5.61 -5.67 -5.51
CA GLY A 16 5.19 -6.69 -4.55
C GLY A 16 4.15 -7.67 -5.13
N SER A 17 3.69 -8.61 -4.31
CA SER A 17 2.67 -9.59 -4.74
C SER A 17 1.32 -8.90 -4.92
N ILE A 18 0.45 -9.46 -5.77
CA ILE A 18 -0.95 -9.02 -5.86
C ILE A 18 -1.67 -9.09 -4.50
N GLU A 19 -1.23 -9.96 -3.61
CA GLU A 19 -1.76 -10.12 -2.25
C GLU A 19 -1.47 -8.89 -1.37
N ASP A 20 -0.46 -8.10 -1.72
CA ASP A 20 -0.11 -6.85 -1.04
C ASP A 20 -1.05 -5.69 -1.39
N TYR A 21 -1.91 -5.88 -2.41
CA TYR A 21 -2.93 -4.93 -2.87
C TYR A 21 -4.31 -5.60 -2.86
N PRO A 22 -4.89 -5.81 -1.66
CA PRO A 22 -6.14 -6.56 -1.54
C PRO A 22 -7.29 -5.84 -2.24
N ASP A 23 -8.22 -6.61 -2.81
CA ASP A 23 -9.45 -6.11 -3.43
C ASP A 23 -10.55 -5.77 -2.40
N HIS A 24 -10.34 -6.12 -1.13
CA HIS A 24 -11.25 -5.80 -0.03
C HIS A 24 -10.51 -5.61 1.30
N TRP A 25 -11.11 -4.82 2.18
CA TRP A 25 -10.74 -4.71 3.59
C TRP A 25 -11.74 -5.47 4.45
N GLN A 26 -11.26 -6.21 5.46
CA GLN A 26 -12.08 -7.07 6.31
C GLN A 26 -12.26 -6.46 7.71
N SER A 27 -13.50 -6.32 8.16
CA SER A 27 -13.87 -5.95 9.54
C SER A 27 -14.76 -7.02 10.15
N GLY A 28 -14.23 -7.82 11.07
CA GLY A 28 -14.96 -8.98 11.58
C GLY A 28 -15.38 -9.89 10.42
N GLU A 29 -16.69 -10.04 10.19
CA GLU A 29 -17.27 -10.85 9.10
C GLU A 29 -17.60 -10.03 7.83
N VAL A 30 -17.45 -8.70 7.87
CA VAL A 30 -17.83 -7.80 6.76
C VAL A 30 -16.64 -7.50 5.87
N ARG A 31 -16.86 -7.60 4.55
CA ARG A 31 -15.91 -7.18 3.50
C ARG A 31 -16.31 -5.84 2.91
N PHE A 32 -15.36 -4.93 2.85
CA PHE A 32 -15.48 -3.63 2.21
C PHE A 32 -14.62 -3.62 0.95
N PRO A 33 -15.21 -3.57 -0.25
CA PRO A 33 -14.44 -3.53 -1.50
C PRO A 33 -13.51 -2.32 -1.55
N LEU A 34 -12.32 -2.51 -2.12
CA LEU A 34 -11.33 -1.47 -2.37
C LEU A 34 -11.23 -1.20 -3.87
N LYS A 35 -11.22 0.08 -4.24
CA LYS A 35 -10.97 0.55 -5.61
C LYS A 35 -9.63 1.29 -5.63
N TYR A 36 -8.74 0.88 -6.53
CA TYR A 36 -7.47 1.54 -6.78
C TYR A 36 -7.58 2.42 -8.02
N GLU A 37 -7.08 3.65 -7.92
CA GLU A 37 -7.03 4.59 -9.02
C GLU A 37 -5.71 5.35 -8.93
N PHE A 38 -4.92 5.33 -10.01
CA PHE A 38 -3.68 6.08 -10.09
C PHE A 38 -3.87 7.20 -11.10
N LEU A 39 -4.40 8.32 -10.62
CA LEU A 39 -4.79 9.46 -11.44
C LEU A 39 -4.46 10.76 -10.71
N LEU A 40 -3.25 11.25 -10.95
CA LEU A 40 -2.75 12.50 -10.37
C LEU A 40 -3.74 13.65 -10.56
N GLY A 41 -4.15 14.25 -9.43
CA GLY A 41 -5.10 15.37 -9.41
C GLY A 41 -6.58 14.98 -9.38
N SER A 42 -6.90 13.69 -9.32
CA SER A 42 -8.26 13.22 -9.00
C SER A 42 -8.47 13.19 -7.48
N ASP A 43 -9.67 13.51 -7.03
CA ASP A 43 -10.09 13.31 -5.62
C ASP A 43 -10.11 11.82 -5.24
N SER A 44 -10.20 10.94 -6.24
CA SER A 44 -10.19 9.48 -6.06
C SER A 44 -8.81 8.84 -6.23
N ASP A 45 -7.76 9.65 -6.42
CA ASP A 45 -6.38 9.15 -6.51
C ASP A 45 -6.00 8.37 -5.25
N GLY A 46 -5.41 7.19 -5.43
CA GLY A 46 -5.07 6.25 -4.37
C GLY A 46 -6.09 5.11 -4.19
N VAL A 47 -6.45 4.84 -2.94
CA VAL A 47 -7.29 3.69 -2.55
C VAL A 47 -8.59 4.19 -1.96
N THR A 48 -9.72 3.81 -2.56
CA THR A 48 -11.06 4.13 -2.10
C THR A 48 -11.73 2.91 -1.48
N LEU A 49 -12.13 3.00 -0.21
CA LEU A 49 -12.96 1.98 0.44
C LEU A 49 -14.44 2.23 0.16
N GLN A 50 -15.14 1.21 -0.32
CA GLN A 50 -16.57 1.29 -0.61
C GLN A 50 -17.38 0.67 0.53
N ALA A 51 -18.16 1.50 1.22
CA ALA A 51 -19.07 1.06 2.27
C ALA A 51 -20.52 1.26 1.84
N ARG A 52 -21.38 0.29 2.20
CA ARG A 52 -22.84 0.41 2.09
C ARG A 52 -23.40 0.87 3.43
N ASP A 53 -24.51 1.60 3.40
CA ASP A 53 -25.14 2.15 4.62
C ASP A 53 -25.40 1.09 5.69
N GLU A 54 -25.88 -0.09 5.27
CA GLU A 54 -26.13 -1.24 6.14
C GLU A 54 -24.89 -1.73 6.91
N ASN A 55 -23.69 -1.50 6.37
CA ASN A 55 -22.44 -2.02 6.89
C ASN A 55 -21.55 -0.98 7.55
N LEU A 56 -21.91 0.31 7.51
CA LEU A 56 -21.09 1.40 8.06
C LEU A 56 -20.77 1.23 9.54
N SER A 57 -21.72 0.70 10.33
CA SER A 57 -21.52 0.47 11.76
C SER A 57 -20.44 -0.58 12.08
N PHE A 58 -20.10 -1.45 11.13
CA PHE A 58 -19.03 -2.43 11.25
C PHE A 58 -17.66 -1.91 10.79
N LEU A 59 -17.60 -0.72 10.20
CA LEU A 59 -16.34 -0.13 9.77
C LEU A 59 -15.51 0.23 11.00
N HIS A 60 -14.33 -0.36 11.12
CA HIS A 60 -13.43 -0.04 12.22
C HIS A 60 -12.96 1.42 12.08
N PRO A 61 -12.91 2.23 13.16
CA PRO A 61 -12.51 3.64 13.07
C PRO A 61 -11.15 3.86 12.43
N TYR A 62 -10.24 2.89 12.60
CA TYR A 62 -8.88 2.96 12.09
C TYR A 62 -8.71 2.36 10.68
N ALA A 63 -9.80 1.92 10.02
CA ALA A 63 -9.71 1.25 8.72
C ALA A 63 -9.00 2.10 7.65
N LEU A 64 -9.13 3.43 7.73
CA LEU A 64 -8.55 4.37 6.77
C LEU A 64 -7.21 4.97 7.23
N GLU A 65 -6.67 4.56 8.38
CA GLU A 65 -5.39 5.06 8.89
C GLU A 65 -4.19 4.25 8.38
N TRP A 66 -4.44 3.05 7.86
CA TRP A 66 -3.42 2.15 7.36
C TRP A 66 -3.29 2.28 5.85
N LEU A 67 -2.05 2.27 5.38
CA LEU A 67 -1.78 2.06 3.95
C LEU A 67 -2.03 0.59 3.61
N VAL A 68 -2.20 0.30 2.33
CA VAL A 68 -2.20 -1.08 1.83
C VAL A 68 -0.81 -1.72 2.06
N PRO A 69 -0.75 -3.05 2.27
CA PRO A 69 0.52 -3.75 2.55
C PRO A 69 1.65 -3.42 1.57
N GLY A 70 1.34 -3.30 0.28
CA GLY A 70 2.33 -3.00 -0.76
C GLY A 70 3.04 -1.64 -0.59
N GLN A 71 2.49 -0.73 0.21
CA GLN A 71 3.09 0.57 0.50
C GLN A 71 3.79 0.64 1.86
N TRP A 72 3.80 -0.45 2.63
CA TRP A 72 4.39 -0.45 3.97
C TRP A 72 5.91 -0.29 3.93
N GLU A 73 6.59 -0.91 2.97
CA GLU A 73 8.04 -0.80 2.83
C GLU A 73 8.47 0.65 2.61
N ASP A 74 7.86 1.32 1.63
CA ASP A 74 8.11 2.73 1.34
C ASP A 74 7.83 3.63 2.54
N ARG A 75 6.73 3.38 3.26
CA ARG A 75 6.40 4.14 4.47
C ARG A 75 7.45 3.94 5.55
N ILE A 76 7.83 2.69 5.85
CA ILE A 76 8.84 2.37 6.85
C ILE A 76 10.17 3.00 6.47
N PHE A 77 10.56 2.91 5.20
CA PHE A 77 11.79 3.50 4.69
C PHE A 77 11.82 5.01 4.85
N HIS A 78 10.73 5.71 4.49
CA HIS A 78 10.61 7.15 4.70
C HIS A 78 10.65 7.53 6.18
N LEU A 79 9.98 6.76 7.04
CA LEU A 79 10.04 6.97 8.50
C LEU A 79 11.47 6.81 9.02
N LEU A 80 12.18 5.74 8.64
CA LEU A 80 13.58 5.51 9.02
C LEU A 80 14.50 6.63 8.52
N LYS A 81 14.27 7.15 7.31
CA LYS A 81 15.02 8.29 6.76
C LYS A 81 14.78 9.58 7.53
N SER A 82 13.56 9.79 8.04
CA SER A 82 13.18 10.97 8.82
C SER A 82 13.74 10.99 10.25
N LEU A 83 14.25 9.86 10.74
CA LEU A 83 14.87 9.80 12.06
C LEU A 83 16.15 10.66 12.16
N PRO A 84 16.48 11.19 13.35
CA PRO A 84 17.75 11.86 13.60
C PRO A 84 18.95 10.98 13.20
N LYS A 85 20.02 11.62 12.71
CA LYS A 85 21.24 10.94 12.23
C LYS A 85 21.83 9.95 13.24
N THR A 86 21.77 10.26 14.53
CA THR A 86 22.25 9.41 15.63
C THR A 86 21.46 8.11 15.70
N THR A 87 20.14 8.18 15.62
CA THR A 87 19.25 7.02 15.66
C THR A 87 19.34 6.21 14.37
N ARG A 88 19.32 6.87 13.21
CA ARG A 88 19.35 6.22 11.88
C ARG A 88 20.56 5.30 11.66
N ARG A 89 21.71 5.62 12.27
CA ARG A 89 22.94 4.80 12.17
C ARG A 89 22.78 3.37 12.68
N HIS A 90 21.81 3.10 13.56
CA HIS A 90 21.54 1.76 14.07
C HIS A 90 20.79 0.86 13.07
N PHE A 91 20.24 1.45 12.00
CA PHE A 91 19.42 0.75 11.01
C PHE A 91 20.13 0.63 9.64
N VAL A 92 21.46 0.77 9.62
CA VAL A 92 22.28 0.66 8.40
C VAL A 92 22.66 -0.81 8.16
N PRO A 93 22.68 -1.28 6.90
CA PRO A 93 22.34 -0.56 5.67
C PRO A 93 20.82 -0.42 5.48
N LEU A 94 20.36 0.83 5.33
CA LEU A 94 19.06 1.09 4.71
C LEU A 94 19.31 0.93 3.21
N GLY A 95 18.73 -0.08 2.57
CA GLY A 95 18.85 -0.25 1.13
C GLY A 95 18.43 1.05 0.44
N GLU A 96 19.26 1.61 -0.44
CA GLU A 96 18.83 2.73 -1.28
C GLU A 96 17.84 2.19 -2.32
N VAL A 97 16.60 1.95 -1.91
CA VAL A 97 15.53 1.72 -2.87
C VAL A 97 15.10 3.12 -3.35
N GLN A 98 15.89 3.67 -4.28
CA GLN A 98 15.34 4.57 -5.29
C GLN A 98 15.13 3.70 -6.52
N LYS A 99 13.98 3.02 -6.56
CA LYS A 99 13.49 2.40 -7.79
C LYS A 99 12.64 3.46 -8.50
N VAL A 100 13.15 3.90 -9.65
CA VAL A 100 12.58 4.92 -10.55
C VAL A 100 11.70 4.21 -11.57
#